data_AF-A0A4Y2VWX7-F1
#
_entry.id   AF-A0A4Y2VWX7-F1
#
_cell.length_a   1.000
_cell.length_b   1.000
_cell.length_c   1.000
_cell.angle_alpha   90.00
_cell.angle_beta   90.00
_cell.angle_gamma   90.00
#
_symmetry.space_group_name_H-M   'P 1'
#
loop_
_entity.id
_entity.type
_entity.pdbx_description
1 polymer ?
#
loop_
_entity_poly.entity_id
_entity_poly.type
_entity_poly.pdbx_seq_one_letter_code
_entity_poly.pdbx_strand_id
1 'polypeptide(L)'
;LESLLKKVKVRSEGAMNVDSPAGGIWVQGLRDMNLRSTGGRVVIDSSRLEMKNLKTSRHTKDKKGQDVFQVCMCDNGRLFLAHREGHCQIQESVCRDFDQDRYRMREIRSKHS
;
A
#
# COMPACT_ATOMS: atom_id res chain seq x y z
N LEU A 1 29.11 10.00 3.86
CA LEU A 1 28.89 10.59 2.52
C LEU A 1 27.62 11.40 2.59
N GLU A 2 27.71 12.69 2.91
CA GLU A 2 26.55 13.60 2.89
C GLU A 2 26.84 14.75 1.90
N SER A 3 25.88 15.05 1.04
CA SER A 3 25.96 16.16 0.10
C SER A 3 24.55 16.64 -0.22
N LEU A 4 24.31 17.95 -0.03
CA LEU A 4 23.00 18.60 -0.08
C LEU A 4 22.30 18.53 -1.46
N LEU A 5 22.96 18.10 -2.53
CA LEU A 5 22.39 18.06 -3.90
C LEU A 5 22.89 16.89 -4.77
N LYS A 6 23.38 15.78 -4.20
CA LYS A 6 23.77 14.62 -5.02
C LYS A 6 22.59 13.67 -5.23
N LYS A 7 22.16 13.53 -6.48
CA LYS A 7 21.17 12.53 -6.89
C LYS A 7 21.84 11.15 -6.94
N VAL A 8 21.45 10.27 -6.03
CA VAL A 8 21.81 8.84 -6.08
C VAL A 8 20.71 8.11 -6.84
N LYS A 9 21.10 7.27 -7.80
CA LYS A 9 20.18 6.48 -8.62
C LYS A 9 20.61 5.03 -8.61
N VAL A 10 19.76 4.17 -8.10
CA VAL A 10 19.96 2.71 -8.13
C VAL A 10 18.96 2.13 -9.13
N ARG A 11 19.42 1.23 -10.00
CA ARG A 11 18.63 0.56 -11.03
C ARG A 11 19.06 -0.90 -11.10
N SER A 12 18.09 -1.78 -11.30
CA SER A 12 18.29 -3.21 -11.58
C SER A 12 17.40 -3.57 -12.78
N GLU A 13 17.88 -4.48 -13.63
CA GLU A 13 17.10 -5.06 -14.74
C GLU A 13 16.21 -6.22 -14.25
N GLY A 14 16.49 -6.75 -13.05
CA GLY A 14 15.72 -7.81 -12.41
C GLY A 14 15.24 -7.40 -11.00
N ALA A 15 15.27 -8.35 -10.07
CA ALA A 15 14.91 -8.10 -8.68
C ALA A 15 15.93 -7.18 -7.99
N MET A 16 15.46 -6.39 -7.03
CA MET A 16 16.29 -5.61 -6.12
C MET A 16 15.80 -5.88 -4.69
N ASN A 17 16.68 -6.44 -3.86
CA ASN A 17 16.41 -6.70 -2.46
C ASN A 17 17.23 -5.73 -1.60
N VAL A 18 16.62 -5.18 -0.56
CA VAL A 18 17.26 -4.30 0.41
C VAL A 18 16.93 -4.86 1.78
N ASP A 19 17.92 -5.44 2.44
CA ASP A 19 17.75 -6.18 3.68
C ASP A 19 18.68 -5.66 4.78
N SER A 20 18.23 -5.75 6.04
CA SER A 20 19.01 -5.41 7.23
C SER A 20 18.78 -6.49 8.30
N PRO A 21 19.55 -7.59 8.30
CA PRO A 21 19.25 -8.78 9.10
C PRO A 21 19.20 -8.56 10.63
N ALA A 22 19.96 -7.60 11.13
CA ALA A 22 20.07 -7.31 12.56
C ALA A 22 19.75 -5.84 12.90
N GLY A 23 19.18 -5.09 11.96
CA GLY A 23 18.94 -3.66 12.10
C GLY A 23 17.70 -3.18 11.36
N GLY A 24 17.45 -1.88 11.42
CA GLY A 24 16.36 -1.25 10.67
C GLY A 24 16.81 -0.76 9.30
N ILE A 25 15.83 -0.50 8.44
CA ILE A 25 16.00 0.33 7.24
C ILE A 25 15.15 1.57 7.47
N TRP A 26 15.76 2.75 7.44
CA TRP A 26 15.07 4.02 7.58
C TRP A 26 15.21 4.80 6.27
N VAL A 27 14.09 5.26 5.74
CA VAL A 27 14.04 6.13 4.56
C VAL A 27 13.32 7.41 4.96
N GLN A 28 13.98 8.56 4.76
CA GLN A 28 13.42 9.87 5.08
C GLN A 28 13.55 10.81 3.87
N GLY A 29 12.48 11.55 3.58
CA GLY A 29 12.46 12.59 2.56
C GLY A 29 12.11 13.95 3.17
N LEU A 30 12.64 15.03 2.59
CA LEU A 30 12.34 16.40 3.03
C LEU A 30 10.95 16.89 2.56
N ARG A 31 10.52 16.41 1.38
CA ARG A 31 9.23 16.75 0.77
C ARG A 31 8.52 15.47 0.39
N ASP A 32 8.57 15.12 -0.90
CA ASP A 32 7.83 14.00 -1.46
C ASP A 32 8.67 12.73 -1.47
N MET A 33 8.03 11.61 -1.10
CA MET A 33 8.55 10.26 -1.28
C MET A 33 7.60 9.49 -2.20
N ASN A 34 8.11 8.97 -3.31
CA ASN A 34 7.30 8.25 -4.30
C ASN A 34 7.60 6.75 -4.25
N LEU A 35 6.61 5.96 -3.86
CA LEU A 35 6.63 4.50 -3.94
C LEU A 35 5.64 4.05 -5.03
N ARG A 36 6.14 3.50 -6.13
CA ARG A 36 5.32 3.14 -7.30
C ARG A 36 5.73 1.80 -7.89
N SER A 37 4.74 0.93 -8.09
CA SER A 37 4.84 -0.25 -8.96
C SER A 37 4.21 0.06 -10.32
N THR A 38 4.88 -0.28 -11.42
CA THR A 38 4.38 -0.04 -12.79
C THR A 38 3.69 -1.24 -13.41
N GLY A 39 3.99 -2.45 -12.94
CA GLY A 39 3.51 -3.70 -13.54
C GLY A 39 2.83 -4.66 -12.56
N GLY A 40 2.56 -4.23 -11.33
CA GLY A 40 2.00 -5.12 -10.32
C GLY A 40 1.53 -4.40 -9.06
N ARG A 41 1.69 -5.07 -7.90
CA ARG A 41 1.22 -4.59 -6.59
C ARG A 41 2.37 -4.03 -5.75
N VAL A 42 2.05 -3.11 -4.84
CA VAL A 42 2.93 -2.72 -3.72
C VAL A 42 2.42 -3.46 -2.48
N VAL A 43 3.28 -4.19 -1.79
CA VAL A 43 2.95 -4.93 -0.56
C VAL A 43 3.67 -4.27 0.61
N ILE A 44 2.91 -3.95 1.65
CA ILE A 44 3.45 -3.54 2.94
C ILE A 44 2.98 -4.59 3.94
N ASP A 45 3.87 -5.53 4.27
CA ASP A 45 3.62 -6.58 5.25
C ASP A 45 4.26 -6.18 6.58
N SER A 46 3.43 -5.77 7.54
CA SER A 46 3.87 -5.28 8.85
C SER A 46 2.76 -5.50 9.88
N SER A 47 3.14 -5.76 11.12
CA SER A 47 2.20 -5.82 12.25
C SER A 47 1.64 -4.44 12.62
N ARG A 48 2.30 -3.35 12.22
CA ARG A 48 1.86 -1.97 12.47
C ARG A 48 2.24 -1.05 11.32
N LEU A 49 1.25 -0.32 10.80
CA LEU A 49 1.42 0.74 9.81
C LEU A 49 0.86 2.04 10.38
N GLU A 50 1.66 3.11 10.39
CA GLU A 50 1.25 4.41 10.89
C GLU A 50 1.34 5.48 9.79
N MET A 51 0.21 6.11 9.47
CA MET A 51 0.16 7.30 8.59
C MET A 51 -0.17 8.52 9.44
N LYS A 52 0.85 9.25 9.87
CA LYS A 52 0.70 10.41 10.76
C LYS A 52 0.41 11.69 9.98
N ASN A 53 -0.32 12.60 10.61
CA ASN A 53 -0.63 13.94 10.07
C ASN A 53 -1.41 13.93 8.75
N LEU A 54 -2.12 12.85 8.44
CA LEU A 54 -3.09 12.86 7.34
C LEU A 54 -4.16 13.92 7.64
N LYS A 55 -4.38 14.81 6.67
CA LYS A 55 -5.47 15.78 6.76
C LYS A 55 -6.79 15.01 6.77
N THR A 56 -7.58 15.19 7.82
CA THR A 56 -8.93 14.62 7.89
C THR A 56 -9.92 15.55 7.21
N SER A 57 -10.85 14.98 6.44
CA SER A 57 -11.96 15.76 5.88
C SER A 57 -12.85 16.23 7.01
N ARG A 58 -13.16 17.53 7.07
CA ARG A 58 -14.16 18.08 7.98
C ARG A 58 -15.49 18.20 7.25
N HIS A 59 -16.58 17.80 7.92
CA HIS A 59 -17.92 18.07 7.41
C HIS A 59 -18.14 19.58 7.34
N THR A 60 -18.15 20.14 6.13
CA THR A 60 -18.57 21.52 5.89
C THR A 60 -20.08 21.54 5.74
N LYS A 61 -20.74 22.58 6.28
CA LYS A 61 -22.20 22.76 6.11
C LYS A 61 -22.59 23.10 4.67
N ASP A 62 -21.61 23.49 3.85
CA ASP A 62 -21.78 23.69 2.42
C ASP A 62 -21.93 22.35 1.71
N LYS A 63 -23.18 22.01 1.38
CA LYS A 63 -23.59 20.79 0.66
C LYS A 63 -23.09 20.68 -0.78
N LYS A 64 -22.17 21.56 -1.23
CA LYS A 64 -21.57 21.47 -2.55
C LYS A 64 -20.47 20.41 -2.50
N GLY A 65 -20.84 19.22 -2.99
CA GLY A 65 -20.11 17.97 -2.89
C GLY A 65 -18.61 18.10 -3.14
N GLN A 66 -17.85 17.78 -2.10
CA GLN A 66 -16.47 17.37 -2.25
C GLN A 66 -16.50 15.85 -2.40
N ASP A 67 -15.78 15.32 -3.40
CA ASP A 67 -15.52 13.89 -3.62
C ASP A 67 -14.60 13.35 -2.51
N VAL A 68 -15.16 13.28 -1.30
CA VAL A 68 -14.51 12.72 -0.13
C VAL A 68 -14.90 11.25 -0.04
N PHE A 69 -13.91 10.40 0.22
CA PHE A 69 -14.07 8.98 0.42
C PHE A 69 -13.40 8.56 1.72
N GLN A 70 -13.92 7.52 2.35
CA GLN A 70 -13.20 6.82 3.40
C GLN A 70 -12.20 5.87 2.74
N VAL A 71 -11.00 5.73 3.32
CA VAL A 71 -10.07 4.66 2.96
C VAL A 71 -10.33 3.49 3.89
N CYS A 72 -10.72 2.37 3.31
CA CYS A 72 -11.08 1.14 3.98
C CYS A 72 -10.08 0.04 3.68
N MET A 73 -10.00 -0.97 4.56
CA MET A 73 -9.13 -2.13 4.39
C MET A 73 -9.93 -3.42 4.57
N CYS A 74 -9.73 -4.37 3.65
CA CYS A 74 -10.19 -5.76 3.81
C CYS A 74 -9.27 -6.51 4.79
N ASP A 75 -9.72 -7.64 5.35
CA ASP A 75 -8.89 -8.43 6.28
C ASP A 75 -7.58 -8.96 5.67
N ASN A 76 -7.49 -9.05 4.33
CA ASN A 76 -6.27 -9.40 3.61
C ASN A 76 -5.34 -8.22 3.32
N GLY A 77 -5.62 -7.03 3.86
CA GLY A 77 -4.80 -5.83 3.69
C GLY A 77 -5.06 -5.03 2.41
N ARG A 78 -6.00 -5.45 1.55
CA ARG A 78 -6.35 -4.67 0.35
C ARG A 78 -7.11 -3.39 0.74
N LEU A 79 -6.63 -2.24 0.25
CA LEU A 79 -7.27 -0.94 0.46
C LEU A 79 -8.30 -0.64 -0.63
N PHE A 80 -9.41 -0.02 -0.26
CA PHE A 80 -10.43 0.46 -1.20
C PHE A 80 -11.05 1.78 -0.71
N LEU A 81 -11.67 2.51 -1.63
CA LEU A 81 -12.41 3.72 -1.32
C LEU A 81 -13.88 3.38 -1.05
N ALA A 82 -14.40 3.86 0.07
CA ALA A 82 -15.81 3.77 0.42
C ALA A 82 -16.45 5.16 0.46
N HIS A 83 -17.78 5.20 0.39
CA HIS A 83 -18.53 6.45 0.50
C HIS A 83 -18.19 7.16 1.83
N ARG A 84 -18.14 8.51 1.83
CA ARG A 84 -17.74 9.30 3.01
C ARG A 84 -18.60 9.07 4.25
N GLU A 85 -19.85 8.67 4.08
CA GLU A 85 -20.84 8.52 5.14
C GLU A 85 -21.22 7.05 5.30
N GLY A 86 -21.38 6.60 6.56
CA GLY A 86 -21.78 5.24 6.90
C GLY A 86 -20.62 4.33 7.29
N HIS A 87 -20.94 3.04 7.46
CA HIS A 87 -19.96 2.00 7.73
C HIS A 87 -19.19 1.64 6.45
N CYS A 88 -17.95 1.21 6.66
CA CYS A 88 -17.09 0.67 5.62
C CYS A 88 -17.70 -0.62 5.04
N GLN A 89 -18.30 -0.55 3.85
CA GLN A 89 -18.96 -1.67 3.18
C GLN A 89 -18.61 -1.68 1.69
N ILE A 90 -18.39 -2.88 1.14
CA ILE A 90 -18.08 -3.08 -0.28
C ILE A 90 -18.54 -4.47 -0.72
N GLN A 91 -18.66 -4.69 -2.02
CA GLN A 91 -18.86 -6.02 -2.57
C GLN A 91 -17.67 -6.93 -2.27
N GLU A 92 -17.94 -8.18 -1.91
CA GLU A 92 -16.93 -9.18 -1.54
C GLU A 92 -15.87 -9.36 -2.63
N SER A 93 -16.25 -9.22 -3.90
CA SER A 93 -15.35 -9.30 -5.07
C SER A 93 -14.17 -8.33 -5.00
N VAL A 94 -14.32 -7.17 -4.35
CA VAL A 94 -13.23 -6.21 -4.15
C VAL A 94 -12.19 -6.77 -3.17
N CYS A 95 -12.65 -7.42 -2.11
CA CYS A 95 -11.78 -8.03 -1.10
C CYS A 95 -11.22 -9.39 -1.52
N ARG A 96 -11.81 -10.07 -2.51
CA ARG A 96 -11.25 -11.34 -3.04
C ARG A 96 -9.91 -11.09 -3.71
N ASP A 97 -8.91 -11.88 -3.33
CA ASP A 97 -7.59 -11.84 -3.94
C ASP A 97 -7.41 -12.99 -4.93
N PHE A 98 -7.84 -12.75 -6.18
CA PHE A 98 -7.72 -13.72 -7.27
C PHE A 98 -6.26 -14.11 -7.58
N ASP A 99 -5.27 -13.29 -7.21
CA ASP A 99 -3.86 -13.64 -7.39
C ASP A 99 -3.33 -14.52 -6.25
N GLN A 100 -3.78 -14.29 -5.02
CA GLN A 100 -3.48 -15.17 -3.89
C GLN A 100 -4.15 -16.55 -4.06
N ASP A 101 -5.38 -16.61 -4.55
CA ASP A 101 -6.07 -17.87 -4.84
C ASP A 101 -5.35 -18.68 -5.93
N ARG A 102 -4.86 -18.00 -6.99
CA ARG A 102 -4.06 -18.65 -8.04
C ARG A 102 -2.70 -19.12 -7.54
N TYR A 103 -2.04 -18.37 -6.66
CA TYR A 103 -0.79 -18.78 -6.05
C TYR A 103 -0.98 -20.00 -5.12
N ARG A 104 -2.02 -19.99 -4.27
CA ARG A 104 -2.35 -21.09 -3.36
C ARG A 104 -2.74 -22.36 -4.13
N MET A 105 -3.49 -22.23 -5.23
CA MET A 105 -3.78 -23.34 -6.16
C MET A 105 -2.50 -23.93 -6.78
N ARG A 106 -1.51 -23.09 -7.13
CA ARG A 106 -0.21 -23.56 -7.65
C ARG A 106 0.59 -24.31 -6.59
N GLU A 107 0.62 -23.82 -5.34
CA GLU A 107 1.26 -24.53 -4.22
C GLU A 107 0.61 -25.88 -3.93
N ILE A 108 -0.72 -25.98 -3.93
CA ILE A 108 -1.43 -27.25 -3.72
C ILE A 108 -1.08 -28.26 -4.82
N ARG A 109 -1.04 -27.83 -6.09
CA ARG A 109 -0.62 -28.68 -7.21
C ARG A 109 0.84 -29.13 -7.08
N SER A 110 1.73 -28.26 -6.58
CA SER A 110 3.14 -28.61 -6.36
C SER A 110 3.36 -29.58 -5.18
N LYS A 111 2.39 -29.72 -4.26
CA LYS A 111 2.47 -30.67 -3.14
C LYS A 111 1.83 -32.03 -3.43
N HIS A 112 1.20 -32.20 -4.60
CA HIS A 112 0.53 -33.44 -5.02
C HIS A 112 1.13 -34.03 -6.30
N SER A 113 2.31 -33.56 -6.70
CA SER A 113 3.15 -34.11 -7.76
C SER A 113 4.49 -34.51 -7.16
#